data_AF-A0AAI9F322-F1
#
_entry.id   AF-A0AAI9F322-F1
#
_cell.length_a   1.000
_cell.length_b   1.000
_cell.length_c   1.000
_cell.angle_alpha   90.00
_cell.angle_beta   90.00
_cell.angle_gamma   90.00
#
_symmetry.space_group_name_H-M   'P 1'
#
loop_
_entity.id
_entity.type
_entity.pdbx_description
1 polymer ?
#
loop_
_entity_poly.entity_id
_entity_poly.type
_entity_poly.pdbx_seq_one_letter_code
_entity_poly.pdbx_strand_id
1 'polypeptide(L)'
;MYQIYGWHLLMDFVWSVFLLLFIFSLKYGLKEKYLFGILSIVSGIVVIGIGVMLIKINPYVIKSGGWLHAKLTLLFFVFLENIYLIYILFRKKLVRIYIYNIMFWFSLFSFISAIAFSMFRPF
;
A
#
# COMPACT_ATOMS: atom_id res chain seq x y z
N MET A 1 -19.96 9.83 2.58
CA MET A 1 -18.72 10.01 1.78
C MET A 1 -17.50 10.25 2.69
N TYR A 2 -17.54 11.25 3.58
CA TYR A 2 -16.46 11.53 4.55
C TYR A 2 -16.06 10.35 5.44
N GLN A 3 -17.02 9.53 5.90
CA GLN A 3 -16.71 8.34 6.71
C GLN A 3 -15.91 7.29 5.92
N ILE A 4 -16.34 6.94 4.70
CA ILE A 4 -15.66 5.97 3.83
C ILE A 4 -14.24 6.45 3.51
N TYR A 5 -14.08 7.76 3.33
CA TYR A 5 -12.79 8.39 3.12
C TYR A 5 -11.87 8.29 4.35
N GLY A 6 -12.40 8.56 5.56
CA GLY A 6 -11.66 8.36 6.81
C GLY A 6 -11.23 6.91 7.02
N TRP A 7 -12.11 5.95 6.71
CA TRP A 7 -11.77 4.53 6.72
C TRP A 7 -10.68 4.16 5.72
N HIS A 8 -10.71 4.74 4.51
CA HIS A 8 -9.66 4.53 3.52
C HIS A 8 -8.30 5.04 4.02
N LEU A 9 -8.24 6.23 4.62
CA LEU A 9 -7.01 6.78 5.19
C LEU A 9 -6.45 5.93 6.33
N LEU A 10 -7.32 5.46 7.22
CA LEU A 10 -6.93 4.55 8.30
C LEU A 10 -6.37 3.24 7.73
N MET A 11 -7.03 2.67 6.72
CA MET A 11 -6.58 1.44 6.09
C MET A 11 -5.27 1.63 5.29
N ASP A 12 -5.05 2.78 4.66
CA ASP A 12 -3.77 3.13 4.02
C ASP A 12 -2.63 3.07 5.05
N PHE A 13 -2.86 3.64 6.24
CA PHE A 13 -1.88 3.63 7.32
C PHE A 13 -1.61 2.21 7.84
N VAL A 14 -2.68 1.44 8.10
CA VAL A 14 -2.58 0.04 8.55
C VAL A 14 -1.78 -0.80 7.53
N TRP A 15 -2.09 -0.65 6.25
CA TRP A 15 -1.38 -1.36 5.19
C TRP A 15 0.10 -0.93 5.13
N SER A 16 0.39 0.36 5.24
CA SER A 16 1.76 0.86 5.32
C SER A 16 2.56 0.20 6.44
N VAL A 17 1.98 0.10 7.64
CA VAL A 17 2.65 -0.51 8.79
C VAL A 17 2.94 -1.98 8.50
N PHE A 18 1.96 -2.75 8.03
CA PHE A 18 2.17 -4.17 7.75
C PHE A 18 3.16 -4.42 6.62
N LEU A 19 3.14 -3.61 5.55
CA LEU A 19 4.09 -3.76 4.45
C LEU A 19 5.53 -3.45 4.89
N LEU A 20 5.73 -2.38 5.65
CA LEU A 20 7.06 -2.02 6.14
C LEU A 20 7.60 -3.05 7.13
N LEU A 21 6.75 -3.56 8.04
CA LEU A 21 7.10 -4.68 8.91
C LEU A 21 7.41 -5.95 8.13
N PHE A 22 6.68 -6.22 7.04
CA PHE A 22 6.95 -7.34 6.17
C PHE A 22 8.32 -7.23 5.49
N ILE A 23 8.63 -6.09 4.87
CA ILE A 23 9.95 -5.84 4.25
C ILE A 23 11.07 -5.97 5.28
N PHE A 24 10.89 -5.37 6.45
CA PHE A 24 11.85 -5.47 7.55
C PHE A 24 12.08 -6.92 7.99
N SER A 25 10.99 -7.67 8.18
CA SER A 25 11.06 -9.08 8.58
C SER A 25 11.73 -9.98 7.54
N LEU A 26 11.55 -9.70 6.24
CA LEU A 26 12.25 -10.38 5.16
C LEU A 26 13.74 -10.08 5.18
N LYS A 27 14.11 -8.80 5.35
CA LYS A 27 15.50 -8.34 5.38
C LYS A 27 16.31 -9.01 6.49
N TYR A 28 15.74 -9.15 7.68
CA TYR A 28 16.41 -9.73 8.85
C TYR A 28 16.09 -11.21 9.09
N GLY A 29 15.30 -11.82 8.20
CA GLY A 29 14.98 -13.25 8.28
C GLY A 29 14.10 -13.65 9.48
N LEU A 30 13.31 -12.72 10.03
CA LEU A 30 12.47 -12.93 11.20
C LEU A 30 11.41 -14.03 10.98
N LYS A 31 10.89 -14.61 12.06
CA LYS A 31 9.91 -15.71 11.98
C LYS A 31 8.52 -15.20 11.58
N GLU A 32 8.20 -13.97 11.96
CA GLU A 32 6.92 -13.29 11.81
C GLU A 32 6.65 -12.85 10.36
N LYS A 33 7.63 -12.99 9.46
CA LYS A 33 7.52 -12.57 8.05
C LYS A 33 6.33 -13.14 7.30
N TYR A 34 5.89 -14.35 7.64
CA TYR A 34 4.69 -14.95 7.05
C TYR A 34 3.42 -14.24 7.51
N LEU A 35 3.32 -13.92 8.80
CA LEU A 35 2.19 -13.19 9.36
C LEU A 35 2.10 -11.78 8.73
N PHE A 36 3.21 -11.04 8.71
CA PHE A 36 3.23 -9.70 8.13
C PHE A 36 2.96 -9.69 6.62
N GLY A 37 3.44 -10.68 5.88
CA GLY A 37 3.12 -10.81 4.45
C GLY A 37 1.63 -11.06 4.21
N ILE A 38 1.00 -11.97 4.97
CA ILE A 38 -0.45 -12.21 4.83
C ILE A 38 -1.24 -10.95 5.19
N LEU A 39 -0.91 -10.30 6.32
CA LEU A 39 -1.58 -9.08 6.75
C LEU A 39 -1.40 -7.93 5.75
N SER A 40 -0.21 -7.77 5.16
CA SER A 40 0.04 -6.74 4.15
C SER A 40 -0.78 -6.96 2.89
N ILE A 41 -0.94 -8.20 2.42
CA ILE A 41 -1.77 -8.49 1.24
C ILE A 41 -3.25 -8.25 1.53
N VAL A 42 -3.77 -8.76 2.65
CA VAL A 42 -5.18 -8.59 3.00
C VAL A 42 -5.52 -7.10 3.15
N SER A 43 -4.71 -6.35 3.88
CA SER A 43 -4.90 -4.90 4.02
C SER A 43 -4.76 -4.15 2.69
N GLY A 44 -3.82 -4.53 1.82
CA GLY A 44 -3.67 -3.93 0.49
C GLY A 44 -4.86 -4.15 -0.44
N ILE A 45 -5.45 -5.35 -0.43
CA ILE A 45 -6.67 -5.64 -1.20
C ILE A 45 -7.82 -4.75 -0.72
N VAL A 46 -7.98 -4.60 0.61
CA VAL A 46 -9.02 -3.76 1.20
C VAL A 46 -8.84 -2.30 0.80
N VAL A 47 -7.61 -1.76 0.88
CA VAL A 47 -7.30 -0.39 0.48
C VAL A 47 -7.66 -0.14 -0.98
N ILE A 48 -7.19 -0.98 -1.90
CA ILE A 48 -7.49 -0.81 -3.33
C ILE A 48 -9.00 -0.92 -3.58
N GLY A 49 -9.67 -1.87 -2.94
CA GLY A 49 -11.12 -2.07 -3.05
C GLY A 49 -11.91 -0.83 -2.63
N ILE A 50 -11.60 -0.25 -1.46
CA ILE A 50 -12.25 0.97 -0.97
C ILE A 50 -11.92 2.15 -1.90
N GLY A 51 -10.68 2.26 -2.39
CA GLY A 51 -10.28 3.35 -3.28
C GLY A 51 -11.02 3.33 -4.62
N VAL A 52 -11.16 2.15 -5.24
CA VAL A 52 -11.96 1.99 -6.47
C VAL A 52 -13.43 2.30 -6.19
N MET A 53 -13.96 1.90 -5.03
CA MET A 53 -15.33 2.21 -4.63
C MET A 53 -15.55 3.72 -4.47
N LEU A 54 -14.58 4.46 -3.94
CA LEU A 54 -14.63 5.93 -3.83
C LEU A 54 -14.70 6.61 -5.20
N ILE A 55 -13.92 6.14 -6.19
CA ILE A 55 -14.04 6.64 -7.58
C ILE A 55 -15.45 6.38 -8.11
N LYS A 56 -15.94 5.15 -7.98
CA LYS A 56 -17.22 4.72 -8.57
C LYS A 56 -18.41 5.48 -8.00
N ILE A 57 -18.40 5.78 -6.69
CA ILE A 57 -19.51 6.45 -6.00
C ILE A 57 -19.50 7.96 -6.23
N ASN A 58 -18.37 8.56 -6.60
CA ASN A 58 -18.27 10.01 -6.80
C ASN A 58 -18.00 10.39 -8.27
N PRO A 59 -19.04 10.73 -9.06
CA PRO A 59 -18.87 11.10 -10.47
C PRO A 59 -18.08 12.41 -10.68
N TYR A 60 -17.96 13.27 -9.67
CA TYR A 60 -17.08 14.44 -9.73
C TYR A 60 -15.61 14.04 -9.68
N VAL A 61 -15.25 13.03 -8.89
CA VAL A 61 -13.87 12.50 -8.82
C VAL A 61 -13.46 11.86 -10.15
N ILE A 62 -14.40 11.29 -10.90
CA ILE A 62 -14.14 10.75 -12.24
C ILE A 62 -13.78 11.88 -13.24
N LYS A 63 -14.41 13.05 -13.12
CA LYS A 63 -14.23 14.17 -14.07
C LYS A 63 -13.09 15.14 -13.70
N SER A 64 -12.84 15.39 -12.42
CA SER A 64 -11.84 16.35 -11.94
C SER A 64 -10.83 15.78 -10.93
N GLY A 65 -11.01 14.52 -10.49
CA GLY A 65 -10.21 13.87 -9.46
C GLY A 65 -8.96 13.14 -9.97
N GLY A 66 -8.17 13.79 -10.84
CA GLY A 66 -6.90 13.22 -11.32
C GLY A 66 -5.93 12.84 -10.19
N TRP A 67 -6.03 13.53 -9.06
CA TRP A 67 -5.25 13.24 -7.85
C TRP A 67 -5.60 11.86 -7.23
N LEU A 68 -6.89 11.48 -7.20
CA LEU A 68 -7.30 10.19 -6.65
C LEU A 68 -6.88 9.04 -7.56
N HIS A 69 -6.91 9.26 -8.88
CA HIS A 69 -6.39 8.29 -9.86
C HIS A 69 -4.87 8.12 -9.71
N ALA A 70 -4.12 9.22 -9.56
CA ALA A 70 -2.68 9.17 -9.30
C ALA A 70 -2.36 8.44 -7.99
N LYS A 71 -3.10 8.73 -6.90
CA LYS A 71 -2.99 8.03 -5.61
C LYS A 71 -3.21 6.52 -5.79
N LEU A 72 -4.31 6.11 -6.42
CA LEU A 72 -4.63 4.70 -6.64
C LEU A 72 -3.61 3.99 -7.54
N THR A 73 -3.10 4.68 -8.55
CA THR A 73 -2.06 4.15 -9.44
C THR A 73 -0.77 3.88 -8.67
N LEU A 74 -0.36 4.82 -7.83
CA LEU A 74 0.81 4.68 -6.98
C LEU A 74 0.63 3.55 -5.94
N LEU A 75 -0.53 3.47 -5.28
CA LEU A 75 -0.85 2.36 -4.38
C LEU A 75 -0.90 1.01 -5.11
N PHE A 76 -1.35 0.98 -6.36
CA PHE A 76 -1.32 -0.24 -7.17
C PHE A 76 0.10 -0.72 -7.45
N PHE A 77 1.05 0.17 -7.74
CA PHE A 77 2.47 -0.20 -7.88
C PHE A 77 3.05 -0.77 -6.57
N VAL A 78 2.72 -0.17 -5.42
CA VAL A 78 3.11 -0.70 -4.10
C VAL A 78 2.47 -2.06 -3.84
N PHE A 79 1.25 -2.31 -4.34
CA PHE A 79 0.62 -3.62 -4.24
C PHE A 79 1.34 -4.69 -5.09
N LEU A 80 1.75 -4.35 -6.31
CA LEU A 80 2.56 -5.24 -7.14
C LEU A 80 3.90 -5.55 -6.48
N GLU A 81 4.53 -4.56 -5.86
CA GLU A 81 5.74 -4.74 -5.04
C GLU A 81 5.48 -5.73 -3.90
N ASN A 82 4.36 -5.59 -3.18
CA ASN A 82 3.97 -6.49 -2.10
C ASN A 82 3.76 -7.94 -2.59
N ILE A 83 3.09 -8.12 -3.73
CA ILE A 83 2.94 -9.44 -4.38
C ILE A 83 4.31 -10.05 -4.71
N TYR A 84 5.23 -9.24 -5.24
CA TYR A 84 6.58 -9.69 -5.56
C TYR A 84 7.36 -10.13 -4.31
N LEU A 85 7.23 -9.42 -3.19
CA LEU A 85 7.83 -9.80 -1.90
C LEU A 85 7.25 -11.12 -1.36
N ILE A 86 5.94 -11.32 -1.48
CA ILE A 86 5.28 -12.59 -1.16
C ILE A 86 5.85 -13.72 -2.01
N TYR A 87 6.00 -13.49 -3.32
CA TYR A 87 6.58 -14.48 -4.21
C TYR A 87 8.00 -14.86 -3.79
N ILE A 88 8.84 -13.87 -3.42
CA ILE A 88 10.19 -14.11 -2.88
C ILE A 88 10.13 -14.95 -1.61
N LEU A 89 9.24 -14.61 -0.67
CA LEU A 89 9.04 -15.33 0.59
C LEU A 89 8.77 -16.82 0.34
N PHE A 90 7.76 -17.14 -0.48
CA PHE A 90 7.36 -18.52 -0.73
C PHE A 90 8.36 -19.30 -1.57
N ARG A 91 9.06 -18.63 -2.50
CA ARG A 91 10.12 -19.27 -3.29
C ARG A 91 11.46 -19.37 -2.57
N LYS A 92 11.54 -18.88 -1.31
CA LYS A 92 12.75 -18.85 -0.49
C LYS A 92 13.95 -18.25 -1.25
N LYS A 93 13.69 -17.28 -2.13
CA LYS A 93 14.75 -16.62 -2.92
C LYS A 93 15.51 -15.66 -2.01
N LEU A 94 16.83 -15.72 -2.06
CA LEU A 94 17.67 -14.74 -1.40
C LEU A 94 17.81 -13.52 -2.31
N VAL A 95 17.41 -12.37 -1.78
CA VAL A 95 17.54 -11.07 -2.44
C VAL A 95 18.60 -10.29 -1.69
N ARG A 96 19.40 -9.49 -2.42
CA ARG A 96 20.46 -8.69 -1.83
C ARG A 96 19.85 -7.62 -0.89
N ILE A 97 20.51 -7.38 0.25
CA ILE A 97 20.02 -6.48 1.31
C ILE A 97 19.68 -5.07 0.79
N TYR A 98 20.47 -4.54 -0.16
CA TYR A 98 20.20 -3.20 -0.72
C TYR A 98 18.85 -3.11 -1.44
N ILE A 99 18.36 -4.20 -2.02
CA ILE A 99 17.06 -4.22 -2.71
C ILE A 99 15.95 -4.04 -1.68
N TYR A 100 16.01 -4.74 -0.54
CA TYR A 100 15.06 -4.54 0.55
C TYR A 100 15.07 -3.10 1.09
N ASN A 101 16.24 -2.45 1.15
CA ASN A 101 16.32 -1.04 1.54
C ASN A 101 15.63 -0.12 0.53
N ILE A 102 15.86 -0.34 -0.77
CA ILE A 102 15.22 0.43 -1.84
C ILE A 102 13.70 0.27 -1.75
N MET A 103 13.23 -0.97 -1.63
CA MET A 103 11.81 -1.32 -1.49
C MET A 103 11.18 -0.67 -0.25
N PHE A 104 11.87 -0.74 0.90
CA PHE A 104 11.42 -0.10 2.13
C PHE A 104 11.22 1.41 1.96
N TRP A 105 12.23 2.11 1.43
CA TRP A 105 12.15 3.55 1.23
C TRP A 105 11.10 3.91 0.18
N PHE A 106 11.05 3.19 -0.95
CA PHE A 106 10.05 3.42 -1.98
C PHE A 106 8.62 3.26 -1.45
N SER A 107 8.35 2.18 -0.72
CA SER A 107 7.07 1.95 -0.04
C SER A 107 6.74 3.08 0.95
N LEU A 108 7.70 3.47 1.80
CA LEU A 108 7.51 4.55 2.78
C LEU A 108 7.16 5.88 2.09
N PHE A 109 7.94 6.30 1.09
CA PHE A 109 7.68 7.52 0.33
C PHE A 109 6.33 7.46 -0.36
N SER A 110 5.97 6.30 -0.94
CA SER A 110 4.69 6.09 -1.59
C SER A 110 3.51 6.29 -0.64
N PHE A 111 3.56 5.73 0.57
CA PHE A 111 2.50 5.92 1.56
C PHE A 111 2.44 7.36 2.08
N ILE A 112 3.58 8.00 2.32
CA ILE A 112 3.62 9.43 2.71
C ILE A 112 2.96 10.28 1.62
N SER A 113 3.31 10.08 0.35
CA SER A 113 2.69 10.78 -0.78
C SER A 113 1.19 10.50 -0.87
N ALA A 114 0.76 9.24 -0.70
CA ALA A 114 -0.65 8.86 -0.74
C ALA A 114 -1.48 9.54 0.37
N ILE A 115 -0.92 9.64 1.58
CA ILE A 115 -1.54 10.35 2.70
C ILE A 115 -1.55 11.87 2.44
N ALA A 116 -0.44 12.43 1.95
CA ALA A 116 -0.37 13.85 1.60
C ALA A 116 -1.42 14.23 0.54
N PHE A 117 -1.51 13.47 -0.55
CA PHE A 117 -2.54 13.67 -1.58
C PHE A 117 -3.96 13.65 -1.01
N SER A 118 -4.17 12.81 0.00
CA SER A 118 -5.46 12.71 0.68
C SER A 118 -5.74 13.97 1.53
N MET A 119 -4.77 14.44 2.31
CA MET A 119 -4.97 15.62 3.18
C MET A 119 -5.18 16.92 2.39
N PHE A 120 -4.47 17.13 1.27
CA PHE A 120 -4.54 18.41 0.53
C PHE A 120 -5.79 18.57 -0.32
N ARG A 121 -6.42 17.47 -0.78
CA ARG A 121 -7.68 17.49 -1.52
C ARG A 121 -8.50 16.26 -1.17
N PRO A 122 -9.38 16.31 -0.15
CA PRO A 122 -10.18 15.16 0.22
C PRO A 122 -11.32 14.84 -0.77
N PHE A 123 -11.63 15.77 -1.69
CA PHE A 123 -12.63 15.65 -2.76
C PHE A 123 -12.12 16.32 -4.05
#